data_AF-A0A3B0URV6-F1
#
_entry.id   AF-A0A3B0URV6-F1
#
_cell.length_a   1.000
_cell.length_b   1.000
_cell.length_c   1.000
_cell.angle_alpha   90.00
_cell.angle_beta   90.00
_cell.angle_gamma   90.00
#
_symmetry.space_group_name_H-M   'P 1'
#
loop_
_entity.id
_entity.type
_entity.pdbx_description
1 polymer ?
#
loop_
_entity_poly.entity_id
_entity_poly.type
_entity_poly.pdbx_seq_one_letter_code
_entity_poly.pdbx_strand_id
1 'polypeptide(L)'
;MNPAILLLIGTGLLGITAVILWPETGLWARWQQARQMTDRARREDALKHIYHYQANGRRPTVESIAGALHISTNDTTELLTEMQESQLLQFSSNNITLTAAGQESALHIIRAHRLWERYLAEKTGFGEAEWHGMAERQEHQLTPEAANALSAKLGHPTHDPHGDPIPTAQGSYIEHGGQPLSELPANSSGRIVHLEDEPEAVYAQLVAEGLHPGQIIRMIETSPTRIRFWTNGNEHVLAPIVASNISVLPLQKSGETAIVGEPLSQLPLGQTGEVLSISPSCRGAERRRFMDLGILPGIPITAEMRSPSGEPTAYRIREAIIALRQNQANYIRIKKVNINDN
;
A
#
# COMPACT_ATOMS: atom_id res chain seq x y z
N MET A 1 30.05 -68.13 -21.37
CA MET A 1 28.89 -67.20 -21.35
C MET A 1 28.40 -67.06 -22.78
N ASN A 2 27.09 -67.19 -23.04
CA ASN A 2 26.56 -67.18 -24.41
C ASN A 2 26.71 -65.78 -25.02
N PRO A 3 27.34 -65.61 -26.20
CA PRO A 3 27.53 -64.29 -26.83
C PRO A 3 26.21 -63.54 -27.07
N ALA A 4 25.10 -64.25 -27.28
CA ALA A 4 23.79 -63.63 -27.43
C ALA A 4 23.29 -62.96 -26.14
N ILE A 5 23.60 -63.53 -24.97
CA ILE A 5 23.23 -62.95 -23.67
C ILE A 5 24.07 -61.69 -23.40
N LEU A 6 25.35 -61.71 -23.74
CA LEU A 6 26.23 -60.54 -23.65
C LEU A 6 25.74 -59.39 -24.53
N LEU A 7 25.27 -59.69 -25.75
CA LEU A 7 24.74 -58.69 -26.67
C LEU A 7 23.41 -58.11 -26.19
N LEU A 8 22.51 -58.93 -25.63
CA LEU A 8 21.27 -58.46 -25.01
C LEU A 8 21.53 -57.57 -23.79
N ILE A 9 22.49 -57.93 -22.94
CA ILE A 9 22.88 -57.09 -21.79
C ILE A 9 23.50 -55.78 -22.28
N GLY A 10 24.41 -55.82 -23.26
CA GLY A 10 25.06 -54.62 -23.80
C GLY A 10 24.09 -53.66 -24.49
N THR A 11 23.15 -54.18 -25.27
CA THR A 11 22.10 -53.36 -25.91
C THR A 11 21.11 -52.79 -24.89
N GLY A 12 20.73 -53.56 -23.87
CA GLY A 12 19.91 -53.08 -22.75
C GLY A 12 20.61 -51.95 -21.97
N LEU A 13 21.91 -52.10 -21.69
CA LEU A 13 22.70 -51.09 -20.99
C LEU A 13 22.84 -49.81 -21.83
N LEU A 14 23.03 -49.94 -23.14
CA LEU A 14 23.07 -48.82 -24.08
C LEU A 14 21.72 -48.09 -24.16
N GLY A 15 20.60 -48.83 -24.16
CA GLY A 15 19.27 -48.24 -24.11
C GLY A 15 19.02 -47.45 -22.81
N ILE A 16 19.40 -48.01 -21.66
CA ILE A 16 19.27 -47.34 -20.36
C ILE A 16 20.15 -46.09 -20.28
N THR A 17 21.42 -46.19 -20.68
CA THR A 17 22.34 -45.03 -20.69
C THR A 17 21.87 -43.94 -21.64
N ALA A 18 21.34 -44.31 -22.82
CA ALA A 18 20.72 -43.37 -23.72
C ALA A 18 19.53 -42.64 -23.06
N VAL A 19 18.62 -43.36 -22.39
CA VAL A 19 17.48 -42.74 -21.67
C VAL A 19 17.94 -41.82 -20.53
N ILE A 20 19.01 -42.17 -19.81
CA ILE A 20 19.53 -41.34 -18.69
C ILE A 20 20.21 -40.08 -19.22
N LEU A 21 21.02 -40.20 -20.28
CA LEU A 21 21.89 -39.13 -20.79
C LEU A 21 21.29 -38.37 -21.99
N TRP A 22 20.02 -38.64 -22.35
CA TRP A 22 19.39 -37.96 -23.47
C TRP A 22 19.35 -36.44 -23.23
N PRO A 23 19.85 -35.61 -24.16
CA PRO A 23 20.21 -34.21 -23.89
C PRO A 23 19.04 -33.28 -23.51
N GLU A 24 17.79 -33.60 -23.89
CA GLU A 24 16.63 -32.74 -23.61
C GLU A 24 15.60 -33.36 -22.66
N THR A 25 15.48 -34.69 -22.62
CA THR A 25 14.43 -35.41 -21.88
C THR A 25 14.98 -36.42 -20.90
N GLY A 26 16.30 -36.65 -20.92
CA GLY A 26 16.96 -37.64 -20.09
C GLY A 26 16.93 -37.27 -18.60
N LEU A 27 17.03 -38.29 -17.76
CA LEU A 27 16.99 -38.11 -16.30
C LEU A 27 18.13 -37.20 -15.80
N TRP A 28 19.31 -37.27 -16.41
CA TRP A 28 20.45 -36.41 -16.06
C TRP A 28 20.22 -34.95 -16.45
N ALA A 29 19.72 -34.69 -17.66
CA ALA A 29 19.38 -33.34 -18.12
C ALA A 29 18.30 -32.69 -17.23
N ARG A 30 17.24 -33.45 -16.88
CA ARG A 30 16.18 -32.99 -15.97
C ARG A 30 16.70 -32.70 -14.57
N TRP A 31 17.58 -33.55 -14.05
CA TRP A 31 18.21 -33.34 -12.75
C TRP A 31 19.13 -32.13 -12.74
N GLN A 32 19.91 -31.92 -13.81
CA GLN A 32 20.77 -30.75 -13.96
C GLN A 32 19.95 -29.46 -14.05
N GLN A 33 18.87 -29.46 -14.83
CA GLN A 33 17.92 -28.33 -14.91
C GLN A 33 17.28 -28.04 -13.55
N ALA A 34 16.84 -29.07 -12.83
CA ALA A 34 16.26 -28.90 -11.50
C ALA A 34 17.27 -28.31 -10.50
N ARG A 35 18.55 -28.72 -10.56
CA ARG A 35 19.63 -28.13 -9.76
C ARG A 35 19.84 -26.66 -10.10
N GLN A 36 20.00 -26.33 -11.38
CA GLN A 36 20.20 -24.94 -11.82
C GLN A 36 19.05 -24.01 -11.39
N MET A 37 17.81 -24.49 -11.48
CA MET A 37 16.64 -23.74 -10.99
C MET A 37 16.68 -23.52 -9.48
N THR A 38 17.14 -24.51 -8.72
CA THR A 38 17.28 -24.42 -7.26
C THR A 38 18.37 -23.41 -6.87
N ASP A 39 19.52 -23.45 -7.53
CA ASP A 39 20.63 -22.53 -7.25
C ASP A 39 20.26 -21.07 -7.61
N ARG A 40 19.53 -20.89 -8.72
CA ARG A 40 18.98 -19.60 -9.11
C ARG A 40 17.99 -19.06 -8.08
N ALA A 41 17.04 -19.88 -7.64
CA ALA A 41 16.03 -19.47 -6.65
C ALA A 41 16.70 -19.00 -5.36
N ARG A 42 17.67 -19.76 -4.82
CA ARG A 42 18.44 -19.38 -3.62
C ARG A 42 19.15 -18.04 -3.78
N ARG A 43 19.76 -17.80 -4.95
CA ARG A 43 20.42 -16.52 -5.24
C ARG A 43 19.41 -15.37 -5.24
N GLU A 44 18.27 -15.56 -5.89
CA GLU A 44 17.18 -14.59 -5.95
C GLU A 44 16.59 -14.30 -4.57
N ASP A 45 16.40 -15.32 -3.73
CA ASP A 45 15.96 -15.16 -2.33
C ASP A 45 16.99 -14.43 -1.47
N ALA A 46 18.27 -14.72 -1.64
CA ALA A 46 19.35 -13.98 -0.96
C ALA A 46 19.33 -12.50 -1.35
N LEU A 47 19.15 -12.18 -2.64
CA LEU A 47 19.04 -10.80 -3.13
C LEU A 47 17.82 -10.09 -2.51
N LYS A 48 16.66 -10.74 -2.50
CA LYS A 48 15.42 -10.25 -1.88
C LYS A 48 15.64 -9.95 -0.40
N HIS A 49 16.24 -10.87 0.36
CA HIS A 49 16.51 -10.70 1.79
C HIS A 49 17.50 -9.57 2.07
N ILE A 50 18.62 -9.50 1.34
CA ILE A 50 19.62 -8.44 1.49
C ILE A 50 18.98 -7.08 1.19
N TYR A 51 18.18 -6.98 0.12
CA TYR A 51 17.47 -5.76 -0.23
C TYR A 51 16.54 -5.29 0.88
N HIS A 52 15.69 -6.18 1.43
CA HIS A 52 14.77 -5.86 2.54
C HIS A 52 15.51 -5.34 3.78
N TYR A 53 16.65 -5.94 4.14
CA TYR A 53 17.47 -5.46 5.25
C TYR A 53 18.02 -4.06 4.99
N GLN A 54 18.58 -3.82 3.80
CA GLN A 54 19.15 -2.53 3.44
C GLN A 54 18.09 -1.41 3.37
N ALA A 55 16.91 -1.70 2.80
CA ALA A 55 15.79 -0.76 2.72
C ALA A 55 15.32 -0.32 4.11
N ASN A 56 15.35 -1.23 5.09
CA ASN A 56 15.01 -0.96 6.49
C ASN A 56 16.17 -0.37 7.32
N GLY A 57 17.27 0.05 6.67
CA GLY A 57 18.45 0.61 7.35
C GLY A 57 19.21 -0.39 8.22
N ARG A 58 18.95 -1.69 8.05
CA ARG A 58 19.63 -2.79 8.75
C ARG A 58 20.77 -3.34 7.90
N ARG A 59 21.64 -4.12 8.54
CA ARG A 59 22.76 -4.80 7.88
C ARG A 59 22.50 -6.31 7.91
N PRO A 60 22.44 -6.98 6.76
CA PRO A 60 22.28 -8.42 6.73
C PRO A 60 23.57 -9.11 7.22
N THR A 61 23.43 -10.25 7.88
CA THR A 61 24.54 -11.10 8.30
C THR A 61 24.45 -12.45 7.60
N VAL A 62 25.54 -13.23 7.62
CA VAL A 62 25.52 -14.58 7.07
C VAL A 62 24.46 -15.43 7.77
N GLU A 63 24.29 -15.25 9.08
CA GLU A 63 23.28 -15.95 9.87
C GLU A 63 21.85 -15.54 9.53
N SER A 64 21.60 -14.24 9.27
CA SER A 64 20.26 -13.79 8.88
C SER A 64 19.85 -14.36 7.52
N ILE A 65 20.78 -14.38 6.56
CA ILE A 65 20.56 -14.94 5.22
C ILE A 65 20.39 -16.46 5.31
N ALA A 66 21.25 -17.16 6.06
CA ALA A 66 21.14 -18.60 6.27
C ALA A 66 19.79 -19.00 6.88
N GLY A 67 19.31 -18.22 7.85
CA GLY A 67 18.01 -18.41 8.49
C GLY A 67 16.86 -18.23 7.52
N ALA A 68 16.88 -17.18 6.70
CA ALA A 68 15.84 -16.91 5.71
C ALA A 68 15.80 -17.93 4.57
N LEU A 69 16.95 -18.43 4.12
CA LEU A 69 17.05 -19.43 3.05
C LEU A 69 16.92 -20.87 3.55
N HIS A 70 16.88 -21.08 4.87
CA HIS A 70 16.89 -22.41 5.51
C HIS A 70 18.07 -23.31 5.07
N ILE A 71 19.26 -22.73 4.92
CA ILE A 71 20.49 -23.44 4.55
C ILE A 71 21.59 -23.27 5.61
N SER A 72 22.68 -24.03 5.51
CA SER A 72 23.79 -23.89 6.46
C SER A 72 24.54 -22.57 6.25
N THR A 73 25.22 -22.08 7.29
CA THR A 73 26.08 -20.90 7.20
C THR A 73 27.25 -21.09 6.23
N ASN A 74 27.73 -22.33 6.08
CA ASN A 74 28.76 -22.68 5.10
C ASN A 74 28.22 -22.53 3.67
N ASP A 75 27.06 -23.12 3.37
CA ASP A 75 26.43 -23.00 2.04
C ASP A 75 26.08 -21.53 1.72
N THR A 76 25.67 -20.77 2.74
CA THR A 76 25.41 -19.33 2.60
C THR A 76 26.69 -18.57 2.25
N THR A 77 27.81 -18.91 2.87
CA THR A 77 29.12 -18.26 2.59
C THR A 77 29.59 -18.57 1.17
N GLU A 78 29.42 -19.81 0.71
CA GLU A 78 29.70 -20.23 -0.67
C GLU A 78 28.82 -19.45 -1.66
N LEU A 79 27.50 -19.43 -1.43
CA LEU A 79 26.55 -18.68 -2.24
C LEU A 79 26.92 -17.18 -2.35
N LEU A 80 27.25 -16.54 -1.21
CA LEU A 80 27.61 -15.12 -1.21
C LEU A 80 28.92 -14.85 -1.96
N THR A 81 29.86 -15.80 -1.94
CA THR A 81 31.11 -15.71 -2.70
C THR A 81 30.84 -15.80 -4.20
N GLU A 82 30.01 -16.75 -4.65
CA GLU A 82 29.56 -16.85 -6.05
C GLU A 82 28.81 -15.59 -6.51
N MET A 83 27.97 -15.02 -5.66
CA MET A 83 27.24 -13.78 -5.93
C MET A 83 28.18 -12.58 -6.08
N GLN A 84 29.25 -12.52 -5.28
CA GLN A 84 30.29 -11.51 -5.42
C GLN A 84 31.06 -11.67 -6.74
N GLU A 85 31.46 -12.90 -7.09
CA GLU A 85 32.13 -13.19 -8.37
C GLU A 85 31.25 -12.83 -9.57
N SER A 86 29.93 -13.00 -9.42
CA SER A 86 28.91 -12.57 -10.40
C SER A 86 28.58 -11.08 -10.36
N GLN A 87 29.30 -10.29 -9.54
CA GLN A 87 29.13 -8.83 -9.39
C GLN A 87 27.73 -8.39 -8.93
N LEU A 88 26.99 -9.24 -8.22
CA LEU A 88 25.65 -8.92 -7.68
C LEU A 88 25.72 -8.26 -6.30
N LEU A 89 26.78 -8.54 -5.55
CA LEU A 89 27.03 -7.94 -4.25
C LEU A 89 28.51 -7.63 -4.06
N GLN A 90 28.81 -6.88 -3.01
CA GLN A 90 30.16 -6.56 -2.58
C GLN A 90 30.25 -6.60 -1.06
N PHE A 91 31.40 -7.04 -0.54
CA PHE A 91 31.75 -6.92 0.88
C PHE A 91 32.49 -5.61 1.14
N SER A 92 31.97 -4.77 2.03
CA SER A 92 32.64 -3.54 2.47
C SER A 92 32.74 -3.51 3.99
N SER A 93 33.94 -3.61 4.56
CA SER A 93 34.18 -3.51 6.01
C SER A 93 33.24 -4.41 6.84
N ASN A 94 33.15 -5.69 6.49
CA ASN A 94 32.21 -6.66 7.08
C ASN A 94 30.72 -6.40 6.82
N ASN A 95 30.36 -5.54 5.87
CA ASN A 95 28.98 -5.32 5.44
C ASN A 95 28.73 -5.94 4.06
N ILE A 96 27.59 -6.61 3.91
CA ILE A 96 27.12 -7.13 2.62
C ILE A 96 26.25 -6.03 1.99
N THR A 97 26.57 -5.63 0.77
CA THR A 97 25.79 -4.63 0.03
C THR A 97 25.56 -5.07 -1.39
N LEU A 98 24.35 -4.85 -1.91
CA LEU A 98 24.03 -5.09 -3.31
C LEU A 98 24.77 -4.09 -4.21
N THR A 99 25.21 -4.57 -5.37
CA THR A 99 25.58 -3.70 -6.48
C THR A 99 24.32 -3.20 -7.20
N ALA A 100 24.48 -2.30 -8.19
CA ALA A 100 23.35 -1.88 -9.01
C ALA A 100 22.65 -3.06 -9.71
N ALA A 101 23.42 -4.02 -10.22
CA ALA A 101 22.88 -5.23 -10.86
C ALA A 101 22.15 -6.14 -9.85
N GLY A 102 22.71 -6.30 -8.64
CA GLY A 102 22.04 -7.05 -7.58
C GLY A 102 20.75 -6.40 -7.12
N GLN A 103 20.73 -5.06 -7.03
CA GLN A 103 19.53 -4.31 -6.67
C GLN A 103 18.44 -4.41 -7.74
N GLU A 104 18.80 -4.31 -9.02
CA GLU A 104 17.86 -4.52 -10.13
C GLU A 104 17.26 -5.92 -10.10
N SER A 105 18.10 -6.94 -9.89
CA SER A 105 17.65 -8.33 -9.78
C SER A 105 16.76 -8.57 -8.55
N ALA A 106 17.07 -7.98 -7.40
CA ALA A 106 16.23 -8.06 -6.20
C ALA A 106 14.85 -7.44 -6.46
N LEU A 107 14.82 -6.24 -7.05
CA LEU A 107 13.59 -5.52 -7.37
C LEU A 107 12.73 -6.26 -8.41
N HIS A 108 13.36 -6.93 -9.38
CA HIS A 108 12.64 -7.79 -10.33
C HIS A 108 11.92 -8.94 -9.62
N ILE A 109 12.59 -9.62 -8.69
CA ILE A 109 12.01 -10.74 -7.94
C ILE A 109 10.89 -10.27 -7.02
N ILE A 110 11.08 -9.16 -6.30
CA ILE A 110 10.04 -8.53 -5.49
C ILE A 110 8.84 -8.14 -6.36
N ARG A 111 9.07 -7.54 -7.54
CA ARG A 111 8.00 -7.22 -8.51
C ARG A 111 7.27 -8.48 -8.98
N ALA A 112 8.00 -9.55 -9.28
CA ALA A 112 7.42 -10.80 -9.74
C ALA A 112 6.54 -11.45 -8.67
N HIS A 113 7.02 -11.52 -7.43
CA HIS A 113 6.29 -12.01 -6.26
C HIS A 113 4.97 -11.25 -6.09
N ARG A 114 5.04 -9.93 -5.91
CA ARG A 114 3.88 -9.06 -5.65
C ARG A 114 2.85 -9.06 -6.79
N LEU A 115 3.30 -9.20 -8.05
CA LEU A 115 2.40 -9.35 -9.20
C LEU A 115 1.68 -10.70 -9.19
N TRP A 116 2.36 -11.78 -8.79
CA TRP A 116 1.74 -13.09 -8.64
C TRP A 116 0.73 -13.12 -7.51
N GLU A 117 1.07 -12.56 -6.36
CA GLU A 117 0.14 -12.41 -5.23
C GLU A 117 -1.12 -11.66 -5.66
N ARG A 118 -0.94 -10.50 -6.31
CA ARG A 118 -2.05 -9.72 -6.86
C ARG A 118 -2.91 -10.52 -7.83
N TYR A 119 -2.28 -11.25 -8.75
CA TYR A 119 -2.99 -12.07 -9.73
C TYR A 119 -3.78 -13.21 -9.08
N LEU A 120 -3.16 -13.93 -8.16
CA LEU A 120 -3.75 -15.09 -7.51
C LEU A 120 -4.92 -14.66 -6.61
N ALA A 121 -4.73 -13.62 -5.81
CA ALA A 121 -5.78 -13.04 -4.98
C ALA A 121 -7.01 -12.62 -5.80
N GLU A 122 -6.83 -12.03 -7.00
CA GLU A 122 -7.94 -11.60 -7.84
C GLU A 122 -8.63 -12.73 -8.64
N LYS A 123 -7.92 -13.83 -8.96
CA LYS A 123 -8.38 -14.79 -9.98
C LYS A 123 -8.71 -16.19 -9.46
N THR A 124 -8.26 -16.56 -8.27
CA THR A 124 -8.31 -17.97 -7.84
C THR A 124 -9.23 -18.23 -6.65
N GLY A 125 -9.58 -17.19 -5.88
CA GLY A 125 -10.39 -17.33 -4.67
C GLY A 125 -9.69 -18.09 -3.54
N PHE A 126 -8.39 -18.40 -3.69
CA PHE A 126 -7.59 -19.02 -2.65
C PHE A 126 -7.47 -18.12 -1.43
N GLY A 127 -7.31 -18.77 -0.27
CA GLY A 127 -6.93 -18.07 0.94
C GLY A 127 -5.51 -17.53 0.83
N GLU A 128 -5.17 -16.67 1.77
CA GLU A 128 -3.94 -15.92 1.74
C GLU A 128 -2.66 -16.73 1.79
N ALA A 129 -2.53 -17.56 2.82
CA ALA A 129 -1.40 -18.47 2.95
C ALA A 129 -1.23 -19.36 1.70
N GLU A 130 -2.33 -19.70 1.02
CA GLU A 130 -2.29 -20.52 -0.20
C GLU A 130 -1.74 -19.71 -1.39
N TRP A 131 -2.24 -18.50 -1.63
CA TRP A 131 -1.76 -17.71 -2.76
C TRP A 131 -0.34 -17.17 -2.54
N HIS A 132 0.06 -16.87 -1.30
CA HIS A 132 1.42 -16.45 -0.98
C HIS A 132 2.43 -17.57 -1.30
N GLY A 133 2.21 -18.77 -0.77
CA GLY A 133 3.08 -19.92 -1.09
C GLY A 133 3.04 -20.31 -2.56
N MET A 134 1.95 -20.03 -3.28
CA MET A 134 1.90 -20.19 -4.74
C MET A 134 2.74 -19.13 -5.47
N ALA A 135 2.69 -17.87 -5.03
CA ALA A 135 3.48 -16.79 -5.62
C ALA A 135 4.98 -17.04 -5.46
N GLU A 136 5.42 -17.47 -4.27
CA GLU A 136 6.80 -17.85 -3.97
C GLU A 136 7.34 -18.91 -4.96
N ARG A 137 6.54 -19.92 -5.29
CA ARG A 137 6.94 -20.96 -6.28
C ARG A 137 7.04 -20.44 -7.72
N GLN A 138 6.35 -19.35 -8.04
CA GLN A 138 6.21 -18.84 -9.41
C GLN A 138 7.10 -17.63 -9.69
N GLU A 139 7.56 -16.89 -8.68
CA GLU A 139 8.33 -15.66 -8.85
C GLU A 139 9.63 -15.89 -9.65
N HIS A 140 10.36 -16.97 -9.35
CA HIS A 140 11.64 -17.33 -10.00
C HIS A 140 11.51 -17.68 -11.48
N GLN A 141 10.28 -18.00 -11.93
CA GLN A 141 10.00 -18.39 -13.31
C GLN A 141 9.61 -17.18 -14.17
N LEU A 142 9.32 -16.04 -13.56
CA LEU A 142 8.79 -14.87 -14.26
C LEU A 142 9.92 -14.03 -14.87
N THR A 143 10.04 -14.10 -16.20
CA THR A 143 10.94 -13.21 -16.96
C THR A 143 10.48 -11.74 -16.88
N PRO A 144 11.36 -10.74 -17.09
CA PRO A 144 10.97 -9.32 -17.11
C PRO A 144 9.84 -9.00 -18.09
N GLU A 145 9.84 -9.61 -19.28
CA GLU A 145 8.79 -9.42 -20.29
C GLU A 145 7.45 -10.00 -19.82
N ALA A 146 7.48 -11.21 -19.24
CA ALA A 146 6.29 -11.84 -18.66
C ALA A 146 5.75 -11.05 -17.46
N ALA A 147 6.62 -10.48 -16.61
CA ALA A 147 6.21 -9.61 -15.50
C ALA A 147 5.51 -8.34 -16.03
N ASN A 148 6.02 -7.74 -17.10
CA ASN A 148 5.38 -6.60 -17.74
C ASN A 148 4.02 -6.96 -18.37
N ALA A 149 3.92 -8.12 -19.02
CA ALA A 149 2.65 -8.61 -19.55
C ALA A 149 1.63 -8.89 -18.44
N LEU A 150 2.07 -9.48 -17.31
CA LEU A 150 1.23 -9.74 -16.15
C LEU A 150 0.74 -8.42 -15.50
N SER A 151 1.66 -7.47 -15.31
CA SER A 151 1.35 -6.12 -14.83
C SER A 151 0.32 -5.42 -15.72
N ALA A 152 0.47 -5.49 -17.04
CA ALA A 152 -0.48 -4.90 -17.98
C ALA A 152 -1.85 -5.57 -17.92
N LYS A 153 -1.88 -6.91 -17.81
CA LYS A 153 -3.12 -7.69 -17.65
C LYS A 153 -3.88 -7.35 -16.36
N LEU A 154 -3.16 -6.99 -15.30
CA LEU A 154 -3.71 -6.53 -14.01
C LEU A 154 -4.08 -5.04 -13.99
N GLY A 155 -3.88 -4.30 -15.10
CA GLY A 155 -4.21 -2.88 -15.17
C GLY A 155 -3.15 -1.96 -14.54
N HIS A 156 -1.89 -2.39 -14.50
CA HIS A 156 -0.77 -1.67 -13.89
C HIS A 156 -0.98 -1.37 -12.40
N PRO A 157 -1.18 -2.42 -11.57
CA PRO A 157 -1.35 -2.23 -10.14
C PRO A 157 -0.09 -1.59 -9.53
N THR A 158 -0.29 -0.65 -8.62
CA THR A 158 0.80 0.01 -7.88
C THR A 158 1.14 -0.69 -6.58
N HIS A 159 0.23 -1.53 -6.07
CA HIS A 159 0.38 -2.25 -4.81
C HIS A 159 -0.20 -3.66 -4.94
N ASP A 160 0.30 -4.57 -4.10
CA ASP A 160 -0.18 -5.94 -3.99
C ASP A 160 -1.44 -6.04 -3.08
N PRO A 161 -1.93 -7.24 -2.73
CA PRO A 161 -3.05 -7.40 -1.80
C PRO A 161 -2.78 -6.93 -0.36
N HIS A 162 -1.53 -7.01 0.10
CA HIS A 162 -1.10 -6.59 1.44
C HIS A 162 -0.94 -5.07 1.56
N GLY A 163 -0.80 -4.38 0.43
CA GLY A 163 -0.57 -2.94 0.36
C GLY A 163 0.91 -2.58 0.21
N ASP A 164 1.77 -3.55 -0.11
CA ASP A 164 3.15 -3.29 -0.46
C ASP A 164 3.27 -2.70 -1.87
N PRO A 165 4.23 -1.79 -2.07
CA PRO A 165 4.43 -1.16 -3.37
C PRO A 165 4.97 -2.15 -4.41
N ILE A 166 4.39 -2.19 -5.61
CA ILE A 166 4.93 -3.00 -6.71
C ILE A 166 6.00 -2.18 -7.46
N PRO A 167 7.30 -2.58 -7.45
CA PRO A 167 8.34 -1.92 -8.24
C PRO A 167 7.99 -1.90 -9.72
N THR A 168 8.29 -0.81 -10.43
CA THR A 168 8.21 -0.74 -11.89
C THR A 168 9.34 -1.55 -12.53
N ALA A 169 9.32 -1.70 -13.86
CA ALA A 169 10.43 -2.32 -14.60
C ALA A 169 11.77 -1.58 -14.40
N GLN A 170 11.74 -0.31 -14.02
CA GLN A 170 12.93 0.50 -13.71
C GLN A 170 13.28 0.49 -12.22
N GLY A 171 12.55 -0.27 -11.39
CA GLY A 171 12.80 -0.39 -9.97
C GLY A 171 12.27 0.77 -9.10
N SER A 172 11.55 1.74 -9.68
CA SER A 172 10.88 2.80 -8.91
C SER A 172 9.49 2.36 -8.44
N TYR A 173 8.99 2.90 -7.33
CA TYR A 173 7.65 2.63 -6.84
C TYR A 173 7.12 3.76 -5.95
N ILE A 174 5.84 3.69 -5.61
CA ILE A 174 5.15 4.68 -4.78
C ILE A 174 4.94 4.06 -3.39
N GLU A 175 5.60 4.61 -2.38
CA GLU A 175 5.41 4.17 -0.99
C GLU A 175 3.95 4.36 -0.52
N HIS A 176 3.48 3.46 0.34
CA HIS A 176 2.13 3.57 0.91
C HIS A 176 1.98 4.80 1.83
N GLY A 177 3.09 5.35 2.35
CA GLY A 177 3.16 6.62 3.09
C GLY A 177 2.40 6.63 4.42
N GLY A 178 2.02 5.45 4.91
CA GLY A 178 1.28 5.26 6.15
C GLY A 178 2.19 5.35 7.37
N GLN A 179 1.59 5.69 8.52
CA GLN A 179 2.23 5.56 9.83
C GLN A 179 1.69 4.30 10.53
N PRO A 180 2.43 3.70 11.48
CA PRO A 180 1.91 2.59 12.29
C PRO A 180 0.59 2.95 12.97
N LEU A 181 -0.34 2.01 13.05
CA LEU A 181 -1.63 2.20 13.71
C LEU A 181 -1.47 2.55 15.19
N SER A 182 -0.42 2.03 15.82
CA SER A 182 -0.04 2.34 17.20
C SER A 182 0.31 3.83 17.41
N GLU A 183 0.66 4.55 16.36
CA GLU A 183 0.95 6.00 16.38
C GLU A 183 -0.26 6.86 16.02
N LEU A 184 -1.38 6.25 15.60
CA LEU A 184 -2.59 6.98 15.28
C LEU A 184 -3.25 7.50 16.58
N PRO A 185 -3.50 8.82 16.73
CA PRO A 185 -4.06 9.38 17.95
C PRO A 185 -5.48 8.92 18.24
N ALA A 186 -5.84 8.82 19.53
CA ALA A 186 -7.21 8.58 19.95
C ALA A 186 -8.20 9.60 19.35
N ASN A 187 -9.42 9.16 19.05
CA ASN A 187 -10.47 9.96 18.40
C ASN A 187 -10.19 10.43 16.97
N SER A 188 -9.12 9.94 16.33
CA SER A 188 -8.86 10.16 14.91
C SER A 188 -9.39 9.01 14.06
N SER A 189 -9.36 9.18 12.74
CA SER A 189 -9.70 8.13 11.79
C SER A 189 -8.57 7.96 10.80
N GLY A 190 -8.40 6.75 10.31
CA GLY A 190 -7.36 6.41 9.35
C GLY A 190 -7.90 5.44 8.32
N ARG A 191 -7.21 5.31 7.20
CA ARG A 191 -7.41 4.24 6.25
C ARG A 191 -6.22 3.30 6.31
N ILE A 192 -6.47 2.01 6.52
CA ILE A 192 -5.43 0.99 6.44
C ILE A 192 -4.90 0.99 5.00
N VAL A 193 -3.59 1.14 4.84
CA VAL A 193 -2.92 1.15 3.54
C VAL A 193 -2.00 -0.04 3.33
N HIS A 194 -1.49 -0.62 4.41
CA HIS A 194 -0.60 -1.77 4.36
C HIS A 194 -0.72 -2.60 5.64
N LEU A 195 -0.60 -3.92 5.52
CA LEU A 195 -0.41 -4.86 6.63
C LEU A 195 0.89 -5.63 6.37
N GLU A 196 1.77 -5.70 7.37
CA GLU A 196 3.00 -6.49 7.28
C GLU A 196 2.65 -7.98 7.26
N ASP A 197 3.19 -8.70 6.29
CA ASP A 197 3.04 -10.15 6.09
C ASP A 197 3.88 -10.99 7.07
N GLU A 198 4.92 -10.37 7.66
CA GLU A 198 5.81 -11.00 8.63
C GLU A 198 5.79 -10.29 10.00
N PRO A 199 5.66 -11.03 11.13
CA PRO A 199 5.62 -12.49 11.23
C PRO A 199 4.28 -13.11 10.82
N GLU A 200 4.31 -14.27 10.13
CA GLU A 200 3.12 -15.01 9.64
C GLU A 200 2.01 -15.17 10.71
N ALA A 201 2.38 -15.47 11.96
CA ALA A 201 1.43 -15.65 13.05
C ALA A 201 0.68 -14.35 13.43
N VAL A 202 1.37 -13.21 13.37
CA VAL A 202 0.76 -11.90 13.62
C VAL A 202 -0.16 -11.56 12.46
N TYR A 203 0.33 -11.76 11.24
CA TYR A 203 -0.44 -11.49 10.04
C TYR A 203 -1.73 -12.32 9.96
N ALA A 204 -1.65 -13.64 10.19
CA ALA A 204 -2.81 -14.54 10.23
C ALA A 204 -3.85 -14.09 11.27
N GLN A 205 -3.41 -13.55 12.41
CA GLN A 205 -4.31 -12.96 13.39
C GLN A 205 -5.03 -11.72 12.85
N LEU A 206 -4.31 -10.80 12.19
CA LEU A 206 -4.91 -9.59 11.60
C LEU A 206 -5.97 -9.93 10.53
N VAL A 207 -5.67 -10.91 9.70
CA VAL A 207 -6.59 -11.41 8.66
C VAL A 207 -7.81 -12.09 9.29
N ALA A 208 -7.63 -12.87 10.36
CA ALA A 208 -8.73 -13.49 11.11
C ALA A 208 -9.64 -12.47 11.80
N GLU A 209 -9.10 -11.33 12.22
CA GLU A 209 -9.86 -10.15 12.68
C GLU A 209 -10.61 -9.45 11.52
N GLY A 210 -10.40 -9.90 10.28
CA GLY A 210 -11.02 -9.34 9.08
C GLY A 210 -10.40 -8.02 8.65
N LEU A 211 -9.17 -7.72 9.07
CA LEU A 211 -8.47 -6.49 8.71
C LEU A 211 -7.81 -6.64 7.34
N HIS A 212 -7.95 -5.61 6.50
CA HIS A 212 -7.31 -5.59 5.17
C HIS A 212 -7.10 -4.15 4.68
N PRO A 213 -6.22 -3.93 3.68
CA PRO A 213 -6.00 -2.61 3.11
C PRO A 213 -7.28 -2.00 2.52
N GLY A 214 -7.36 -0.68 2.57
CA GLY A 214 -8.52 0.11 2.14
C GLY A 214 -9.58 0.34 3.22
N GLN A 215 -9.56 -0.42 4.32
CA GLN A 215 -10.51 -0.25 5.42
C GLN A 215 -10.36 1.08 6.14
N ILE A 216 -11.48 1.68 6.51
CA ILE A 216 -11.51 2.86 7.37
C ILE A 216 -11.61 2.40 8.81
N ILE A 217 -10.74 2.93 9.64
CA ILE A 217 -10.71 2.68 11.08
C ILE A 217 -10.98 3.97 11.84
N ARG A 218 -11.60 3.86 13.01
CA ARG A 218 -11.76 4.96 13.96
C ARG A 218 -11.08 4.59 15.28
N MET A 219 -10.08 5.37 15.66
CA MET A 219 -9.33 5.12 16.89
C MET A 219 -10.17 5.51 18.11
N ILE A 220 -10.30 4.58 19.07
CA ILE A 220 -10.99 4.77 20.34
C ILE A 220 -9.95 5.10 21.42
N GLU A 221 -8.91 4.27 21.53
CA GLU A 221 -7.91 4.37 22.58
C GLU A 221 -6.53 4.00 22.04
N THR A 222 -5.54 4.84 22.32
CA THR A 222 -4.12 4.60 22.03
C THR A 222 -3.38 4.63 23.37
N SER A 223 -2.86 3.49 23.82
CA SER A 223 -2.12 3.37 25.07
C SER A 223 -0.89 2.45 24.92
N PRO A 224 0.08 2.50 25.85
CA PRO A 224 1.25 1.61 25.82
C PRO A 224 0.94 0.12 26.01
N THR A 225 -0.27 -0.25 26.44
CA THR A 225 -0.64 -1.65 26.71
C THR A 225 -1.69 -2.20 25.76
N ARG A 226 -2.50 -1.33 25.16
CA ARG A 226 -3.59 -1.72 24.26
C ARG A 226 -3.94 -0.61 23.27
N ILE A 227 -4.31 -1.01 22.06
CA ILE A 227 -4.87 -0.18 21.01
C ILE A 227 -6.31 -0.65 20.77
N ARG A 228 -7.28 0.27 20.83
CA ARG A 228 -8.70 -0.02 20.59
C ARG A 228 -9.21 0.84 19.46
N PHE A 229 -9.84 0.22 18.47
CA PHE A 229 -10.38 0.92 17.31
C PHE A 229 -11.63 0.22 16.78
N TRP A 230 -12.44 0.97 16.05
CA TRP A 230 -13.63 0.47 15.39
C TRP A 230 -13.40 0.33 13.89
N THR A 231 -13.74 -0.82 13.31
CA THR A 231 -13.81 -1.02 11.87
C THR A 231 -14.76 -2.18 11.54
N ASN A 232 -15.26 -2.23 10.30
CA ASN A 232 -16.24 -3.25 9.85
C ASN A 232 -17.44 -3.49 10.79
N GLY A 233 -17.84 -2.49 11.57
CA GLY A 233 -18.97 -2.62 12.50
C GLY A 233 -18.65 -3.33 13.82
N ASN A 234 -17.37 -3.63 14.09
CA ASN A 234 -16.92 -4.24 15.34
C ASN A 234 -15.81 -3.42 16.00
N GLU A 235 -15.64 -3.64 17.31
CA GLU A 235 -14.50 -3.13 18.06
C GLU A 235 -13.38 -4.16 18.06
N HIS A 236 -12.15 -3.71 17.77
CA HIS A 236 -10.94 -4.52 17.81
C HIS A 236 -10.01 -4.02 18.91
N VAL A 237 -9.36 -4.97 19.59
CA VAL A 237 -8.40 -4.68 20.66
C VAL A 237 -7.11 -5.43 20.37
N LEU A 238 -6.04 -4.69 20.10
CA LEU A 238 -4.73 -5.24 19.76
C LEU A 238 -3.67 -4.78 20.75
N ALA A 239 -2.66 -5.61 20.96
CA ALA A 239 -1.43 -5.15 21.62
C ALA A 239 -0.70 -4.15 20.70
N PRO A 240 0.02 -3.14 21.24
CA PRO A 240 0.71 -2.15 20.41
C PRO A 240 1.70 -2.78 19.42
N ILE A 241 2.38 -3.86 19.81
CA ILE A 241 3.30 -4.58 18.91
C ILE A 241 2.59 -5.20 17.70
N VAL A 242 1.37 -5.71 17.88
CA VAL A 242 0.54 -6.26 16.79
C VAL A 242 0.01 -5.12 15.93
N ALA A 243 -0.49 -4.05 16.56
CA ALA A 243 -0.99 -2.87 15.85
C ALA A 243 0.09 -2.16 15.02
N SER A 244 1.36 -2.20 15.42
CA SER A 244 2.45 -1.63 14.64
C SER A 244 2.68 -2.30 13.27
N ASN A 245 2.15 -3.51 13.05
CA ASN A 245 2.17 -4.18 11.74
C ASN A 245 1.05 -3.71 10.80
N ILE A 246 0.23 -2.74 11.23
CA ILE A 246 -0.80 -2.12 10.41
C ILE A 246 -0.38 -0.69 10.12
N SER A 247 -0.19 -0.36 8.86
CA SER A 247 0.08 1.01 8.41
C SER A 247 -1.21 1.71 8.00
N VAL A 248 -1.42 2.91 8.54
CA VAL A 248 -2.61 3.74 8.29
C VAL A 248 -2.25 5.12 7.76
N LEU A 249 -3.02 5.60 6.79
CA LEU A 249 -3.04 7.01 6.42
C LEU A 249 -4.10 7.74 7.24
N PRO A 250 -3.73 8.77 8.04
CA PRO A 250 -4.71 9.57 8.75
C PRO A 250 -5.71 10.20 7.79
N LEU A 251 -6.99 9.94 8.03
CA LEU A 251 -8.06 10.64 7.35
C LEU A 251 -8.25 11.96 8.09
N GLN A 252 -7.85 13.06 7.45
CA GLN A 252 -8.29 14.37 7.91
C GLN A 252 -9.81 14.34 7.97
N LYS A 253 -10.38 14.65 9.14
CA LYS A 253 -11.83 14.87 9.28
C LYS A 253 -12.25 15.78 8.14
N SER A 254 -13.00 15.27 7.18
CA SER A 254 -13.56 16.08 6.11
C SER A 254 -14.52 17.08 6.76
N GLY A 255 -14.02 18.27 7.06
CA GLY A 255 -14.83 19.42 7.46
C GLY A 255 -15.06 19.63 8.97
N GLU A 256 -14.03 19.59 9.80
CA GLU A 256 -13.82 20.73 10.71
C GLU A 256 -12.80 21.65 10.02
N THR A 257 -13.15 22.15 8.82
CA THR A 257 -12.63 23.46 8.45
C THR A 257 -13.10 24.34 9.60
N ALA A 258 -12.17 24.84 10.42
CA ALA A 258 -12.50 25.92 11.34
C ALA A 258 -13.37 26.88 10.55
N ILE A 259 -14.63 27.06 10.95
CA ILE A 259 -15.56 27.84 10.18
C ILE A 259 -15.05 29.28 10.28
N VAL A 260 -14.22 29.70 9.33
CA VAL A 260 -13.60 31.02 9.35
C VAL A 260 -14.68 32.02 8.95
N GLY A 261 -14.89 33.01 9.82
CA GLY A 261 -15.88 34.06 9.64
C GLY A 261 -17.11 33.94 10.53
N GLU A 262 -17.75 35.08 10.75
CA GLU A 262 -19.03 35.17 11.45
C GLU A 262 -20.18 34.76 10.52
N PRO A 263 -21.30 34.23 11.05
CA PRO A 263 -22.46 33.93 10.24
C PRO A 263 -23.09 35.23 9.69
N LEU A 264 -23.61 35.18 8.46
CA LEU A 264 -24.27 36.31 7.81
C LEU A 264 -25.46 36.87 8.63
N SER A 265 -26.08 36.03 9.46
CA SER A 265 -27.15 36.45 10.37
C SER A 265 -26.73 37.50 11.40
N GLN A 266 -25.43 37.59 11.71
CA GLN A 266 -24.85 38.55 12.65
C GLN A 266 -24.43 39.87 11.98
N LEU A 267 -24.54 39.98 10.64
CA LEU A 267 -24.24 41.21 9.93
C LEU A 267 -25.24 42.32 10.33
N PRO A 268 -24.78 43.44 10.91
CA PRO A 268 -25.65 44.56 11.24
C PRO A 268 -26.28 45.19 9.99
N LEU A 269 -27.48 45.75 10.13
CA LEU A 269 -28.14 46.47 9.05
C LEU A 269 -27.27 47.64 8.58
N GLY A 270 -27.20 47.81 7.26
CA GLY A 270 -26.36 48.80 6.58
C GLY A 270 -24.90 48.40 6.40
N GLN A 271 -24.44 47.27 6.95
CA GLN A 271 -23.06 46.80 6.77
C GLN A 271 -22.93 45.79 5.64
N THR A 272 -21.71 45.73 5.08
CA THR A 272 -21.32 44.79 4.03
C THR A 272 -20.32 43.78 4.58
N GLY A 273 -20.58 42.51 4.32
CA GLY A 273 -19.64 41.41 4.53
C GLY A 273 -19.19 40.81 3.20
N GLU A 274 -17.98 40.29 3.14
CA GLU A 274 -17.51 39.45 2.04
C GLU A 274 -17.79 37.98 2.38
N VAL A 275 -18.47 37.24 1.50
CA VAL A 275 -18.74 35.82 1.69
C VAL A 275 -17.42 35.04 1.66
N LEU A 276 -17.11 34.33 2.75
CA LEU A 276 -15.94 33.44 2.83
C LEU A 276 -16.29 32.02 2.38
N SER A 277 -17.40 31.48 2.90
CA SER A 277 -17.81 30.11 2.60
C SER A 277 -19.30 29.86 2.87
N ILE A 278 -19.84 28.82 2.25
CA ILE A 278 -21.09 28.19 2.67
C ILE A 278 -20.72 26.96 3.49
N SER A 279 -21.33 26.82 4.66
CA SER A 279 -21.08 25.73 5.59
C SER A 279 -21.25 24.36 4.93
N PRO A 280 -20.34 23.39 5.18
CA PRO A 280 -20.45 22.02 4.65
C PRO A 280 -21.70 21.25 5.08
N SER A 281 -22.39 21.71 6.13
CA SER A 281 -23.68 21.16 6.58
C SER A 281 -24.84 21.57 5.68
N CYS A 282 -24.72 22.67 4.93
CA CYS A 282 -25.68 23.04 3.89
C CYS A 282 -25.45 22.17 2.65
N ARG A 283 -26.36 21.24 2.39
CA ARG A 283 -26.26 20.26 1.29
C ARG A 283 -27.51 20.28 0.42
N GLY A 284 -27.44 19.63 -0.75
CA GLY A 284 -28.58 19.41 -1.63
C GLY A 284 -29.13 20.70 -2.25
N ALA A 285 -30.47 20.80 -2.33
CA ALA A 285 -31.17 21.87 -3.04
C ALA A 285 -30.87 23.27 -2.47
N GLU A 286 -30.70 23.40 -1.15
CA GLU A 286 -30.42 24.69 -0.50
C GLU A 286 -29.05 25.25 -0.89
N ARG A 287 -28.01 24.40 -0.90
CA ARG A 287 -26.66 24.79 -1.34
C ARG A 287 -26.66 25.22 -2.81
N ARG A 288 -27.37 24.47 -3.67
CA ARG A 288 -27.51 24.81 -5.09
C ARG A 288 -28.20 26.16 -5.26
N ARG A 289 -29.31 26.38 -4.55
CA ARG A 289 -30.05 27.64 -4.54
C ARG A 289 -29.17 28.81 -4.13
N PHE A 290 -28.33 28.68 -3.10
CA PHE A 290 -27.41 29.77 -2.71
C PHE A 290 -26.41 30.11 -3.82
N MET A 291 -25.83 29.10 -4.48
CA MET A 291 -24.91 29.32 -5.60
C MET A 291 -25.63 29.95 -6.81
N ASP A 292 -26.86 29.51 -7.11
CA ASP A 292 -27.68 30.07 -8.20
C ASP A 292 -28.07 31.53 -7.93
N LEU A 293 -28.24 31.90 -6.66
CA LEU A 293 -28.48 33.27 -6.19
C LEU A 293 -27.21 34.12 -6.12
N GLY A 294 -26.05 33.56 -6.46
CA GLY A 294 -24.78 34.29 -6.49
C GLY A 294 -24.06 34.40 -5.14
N ILE A 295 -24.47 33.63 -4.12
CA ILE A 295 -23.78 33.55 -2.83
C ILE A 295 -22.58 32.63 -3.00
N LEU A 296 -21.44 33.21 -3.37
CA LEU A 296 -20.18 32.52 -3.62
C LEU A 296 -19.05 33.18 -2.83
N PRO A 297 -17.97 32.46 -2.49
CA PRO A 297 -16.79 33.04 -1.87
C PRO A 297 -16.26 34.26 -2.65
N GLY A 298 -15.88 35.32 -1.93
CA GLY A 298 -15.38 36.59 -2.47
C GLY A 298 -16.47 37.59 -2.85
N ILE A 299 -17.76 37.24 -2.75
CA ILE A 299 -18.85 38.13 -3.15
C ILE A 299 -19.27 39.03 -1.97
N PRO A 300 -19.37 40.37 -2.17
CA PRO A 300 -19.90 41.27 -1.15
C PRO A 300 -21.42 41.08 -1.00
N ILE A 301 -21.87 41.08 0.25
CA ILE A 301 -23.27 40.96 0.65
C ILE A 301 -23.60 42.02 1.71
N THR A 302 -24.64 42.81 1.45
CA THR A 302 -25.04 43.93 2.33
C THR A 302 -26.39 43.64 2.97
N ALA A 303 -26.50 43.79 4.29
CA ALA A 303 -27.77 43.65 5.00
C ALA A 303 -28.59 44.94 4.87
N GLU A 304 -29.65 44.96 4.07
CA GLU A 304 -30.40 46.20 3.80
C GLU A 304 -31.57 46.41 4.74
N MET A 305 -32.38 45.38 4.93
CA MET A 305 -33.66 45.51 5.61
C MET A 305 -33.94 44.27 6.44
N ARG A 306 -34.50 44.47 7.63
CA ARG A 306 -35.05 43.39 8.45
C ARG A 306 -36.54 43.57 8.56
N SER A 307 -37.28 42.47 8.44
CA SER A 307 -38.73 42.48 8.66
C SER A 307 -39.08 43.12 10.02
N PRO A 308 -40.23 43.82 10.16
CA PRO A 308 -40.70 44.35 11.45
C PRO A 308 -40.82 43.27 12.55
N SER A 309 -41.05 42.01 12.16
CA SER A 309 -41.11 40.85 13.05
C SER A 309 -39.75 40.23 13.40
N GLY A 310 -38.64 40.79 12.90
CA GLY A 310 -37.28 40.31 13.14
C GLY A 310 -36.71 39.38 12.06
N GLU A 311 -37.55 38.66 11.31
CA GLU A 311 -37.14 37.80 10.18
C GLU A 311 -38.19 37.78 9.05
N PRO A 312 -37.79 37.57 7.78
CA PRO A 312 -36.42 37.39 7.27
C PRO A 312 -35.63 38.71 7.16
N THR A 313 -34.32 38.62 6.91
CA THR A 313 -33.47 39.78 6.55
C THR A 313 -33.24 39.77 5.04
N ALA A 314 -33.41 40.93 4.40
CA ALA A 314 -33.13 41.16 2.99
C ALA A 314 -31.67 41.55 2.81
N TYR A 315 -30.96 40.78 2.00
CA TYR A 315 -29.56 40.98 1.68
C TYR A 315 -29.40 41.36 0.20
N ARG A 316 -28.65 42.43 -0.08
CA ARG A 316 -28.25 42.77 -1.44
C ARG A 316 -27.01 41.97 -1.82
N ILE A 317 -27.08 41.30 -2.96
CA ILE A 317 -25.99 40.53 -3.57
C ILE A 317 -25.92 40.95 -5.04
N ARG A 318 -24.86 41.66 -5.42
CA ARG A 318 -24.77 42.32 -6.74
C ARG A 318 -26.01 43.21 -6.95
N GLU A 319 -26.75 43.01 -8.04
CA GLU A 319 -27.96 43.78 -8.39
C GLU A 319 -29.26 43.19 -7.81
N ALA A 320 -29.20 42.07 -7.08
CA ALA A 320 -30.37 41.36 -6.58
C ALA A 320 -30.55 41.54 -5.06
N ILE A 321 -31.80 41.64 -4.61
CA ILE A 321 -32.18 41.63 -3.20
C ILE A 321 -32.81 40.29 -2.87
N ILE A 322 -32.26 39.58 -1.89
CA ILE A 322 -32.67 38.23 -1.52
C ILE A 322 -33.03 38.21 -0.03
N ALA A 323 -34.25 37.79 0.27
CA ALA A 323 -34.68 37.57 1.65
C ALA A 323 -34.24 36.17 2.13
N LEU A 324 -33.43 36.14 3.20
CA LEU A 324 -33.00 34.91 3.86
C LEU A 324 -33.51 34.88 5.31
N ARG A 325 -34.01 33.71 5.73
CA ARG A 325 -34.31 33.44 7.14
C ARG A 325 -33.01 33.25 7.93
N GLN A 326 -33.05 33.39 9.25
CA GLN A 326 -31.85 33.34 10.09
C GLN A 326 -31.16 31.97 10.00
N ASN A 327 -31.91 30.87 10.00
CA ASN A 327 -31.37 29.52 9.83
C ASN A 327 -30.63 29.34 8.49
N GLN A 328 -31.08 30.02 7.44
CA GLN A 328 -30.44 30.01 6.11
C GLN A 328 -29.18 30.88 6.10
N ALA A 329 -29.28 32.11 6.65
CA ALA A 329 -28.14 33.02 6.78
C ALA A 329 -27.03 32.44 7.67
N ASN A 330 -27.37 31.59 8.65
CA ASN A 330 -26.40 30.88 9.49
C ASN A 330 -25.49 29.94 8.67
N TYR A 331 -25.93 29.43 7.52
CA TYR A 331 -25.05 28.61 6.69
C TYR A 331 -23.98 29.42 5.95
N ILE A 332 -24.12 30.73 5.83
CA ILE A 332 -23.22 31.59 5.06
C ILE A 332 -22.26 32.27 6.02
N ARG A 333 -20.97 32.23 5.71
CA ARG A 333 -19.91 32.83 6.53
C ARG A 333 -19.31 34.01 5.84
N ILE A 334 -19.09 35.08 6.59
CA ILE A 334 -18.63 36.34 6.07
C ILE A 334 -17.45 36.90 6.88
N LYS A 335 -16.72 37.80 6.26
CA LYS A 335 -15.80 38.74 6.90
C LYS A 335 -16.37 40.15 6.72
N LYS A 336 -16.54 40.93 7.80
CA LYS A 336 -16.96 42.34 7.66
C LYS A 336 -15.93 43.13 6.86
N VAL A 337 -16.42 43.93 5.93
CA VAL A 337 -15.61 44.91 5.21
C VAL A 337 -15.81 46.25 5.89
N ASN A 338 -14.80 46.75 6.60
CA ASN A 338 -14.82 48.10 7.13
C ASN A 338 -14.55 49.08 5.99
N ILE A 339 -15.45 50.04 5.78
CA ILE A 339 -15.40 51.03 4.67
C ILE A 339 -14.24 52.06 4.85
N ASN A 340 -13.32 51.85 5.80
CA ASN A 340 -12.25 52.80 6.12
C ASN A 340 -10.85 52.42 5.59
N ASP A 341 -10.69 51.34 4.82
CA ASP A 341 -9.43 51.07 4.11
C ASP A 341 -9.58 51.51 2.64
N ASN A 342 -9.38 52.81 2.40
CA ASN A 342 -9.10 53.35 1.06
C ASN A 342 -8.11 54.51 1.17
#